data_AF-A0A399IXY2-F1
#
_entry.id   AF-A0A399IXY2-F1
#
_cell.length_a   1.000
_cell.length_b   1.000
_cell.length_c   1.000
_cell.angle_alpha   90.00
_cell.angle_beta   90.00
_cell.angle_gamma   90.00
#
_symmetry.space_group_name_H-M   'P 1'
#
loop_
_entity.id
_entity.type
_entity.pdbx_description
1 polymer ?
#
loop_
_entity_poly.entity_id
_entity_poly.type
_entity_poly.pdbx_seq_one_letter_code
_entity_poly.pdbx_strand_id
1 'polypeptide(L)' 'IEECERRDRKGLYKLAREGKIKEFTGISDPYDVPETPELRLETESVDVDNCAHQVLLKLESMGLINGN' A
#
# COMPACT_ATOMS: atom_id res chain seq x y z
N ILE A 1 1.93 -6.98 6.30
CA ILE A 1 1.66 -6.25 7.57
C ILE A 1 2.94 -5.98 8.35
N GLU A 2 3.82 -6.97 8.49
CA GLU A 2 5.07 -6.85 9.27
C GLU A 2 5.90 -5.60 8.92
N GLU A 3 6.16 -5.32 7.65
CA GLU A 3 6.93 -4.13 7.26
C GLU A 3 6.17 -2.81 7.53
N CYS A 4 4.84 -2.81 7.38
CA CYS A 4 4.01 -1.64 7.71
C CYS A 4 4.05 -1.34 9.21
N GLU A 5 3.95 -2.37 10.04
CA GLU A 5 4.03 -2.29 11.50
C GLU A 5 5.45 -1.96 11.98
N ARG A 6 6.49 -2.46 11.31
CA ARG A 6 7.89 -2.09 11.61
C ARG A 6 8.15 -0.60 11.33
N ARG A 7 7.55 -0.05 10.26
CA ARG A 7 7.71 1.36 9.90
C ARG A 7 6.97 2.30 10.85
N ASP A 8 5.79 1.89 11.35
CA ASP A 8 4.84 2.61 12.22
C ASP A 8 5.10 4.11 12.47
N ARG A 9 5.19 4.90 11.40
CA ARG A 9 5.64 6.30 11.47
C ARG A 9 4.74 7.20 12.30
N LYS A 10 3.50 6.77 12.51
CA LYS A 10 2.46 7.51 13.24
C LYS A 10 2.12 6.86 14.60
N GLY A 11 2.74 5.74 14.96
CA GLY A 11 2.44 5.01 16.20
C GLY A 11 1.07 4.32 16.20
N LEU A 12 0.41 4.20 15.04
CA LEU A 12 -0.96 3.68 14.94
C LEU A 12 -1.01 2.17 15.18
N TYR A 13 -0.03 1.42 14.66
CA TYR A 13 0.05 -0.02 14.90
C TYR A 13 0.28 -0.29 16.39
N LYS A 14 1.17 0.45 17.04
CA LYS A 14 1.39 0.34 18.49
C LYS A 14 0.10 0.58 19.28
N LEU A 15 -0.63 1.66 18.99
CA LEU A 15 -1.90 1.98 19.67
C LEU A 15 -2.98 0.91 19.42
N ALA A 16 -3.02 0.33 18.22
CA ALA A 16 -3.92 -0.77 17.89
C ALA A 16 -3.58 -2.05 18.67
N ARG A 17 -2.29 -2.40 18.78
CA ARG A 17 -1.81 -3.53 19.59
C ARG A 17 -2.09 -3.34 21.09
N GLU A 18 -2.06 -2.10 21.57
CA GLU A 18 -2.47 -1.74 22.94
C GLU A 18 -3.99 -1.72 23.15
N GLY A 19 -4.79 -1.99 22.10
CA GLY A 19 -6.26 -2.01 22.16
C GLY A 19 -6.91 -0.62 22.26
N LYS A 20 -6.14 0.46 22.05
CA LYS A 20 -6.64 1.85 22.10
C LYS A 20 -7.37 2.25 20.82
N ILE A 21 -7.03 1.62 19.70
CA ILE A 21 -7.72 1.76 18.43
C ILE A 21 -8.43 0.44 18.14
N LYS A 22 -9.76 0.49 18.04
CA LYS A 22 -10.60 -0.66 17.67
C LYS A 22 -10.69 -0.78 16.16
N GLU A 23 -11.00 -1.99 15.68
CA GLU A 23 -11.27 -2.27 14.27
C GLU A 23 -10.16 -1.75 13.34
N PHE A 24 -8.91 -2.02 13.73
CA PHE A 24 -7.75 -1.58 12.98
C PHE A 24 -7.38 -2.63 11.93
N THR A 25 -7.48 -2.24 10.67
CA THR A 25 -7.20 -3.09 9.51
C THR A 25 -5.80 -3.71 9.57
N GLY A 26 -5.72 -5.02 9.43
CA GLY A 26 -4.51 -5.82 9.57
C GLY A 26 -4.15 -6.23 11.00
N ILE A 27 -4.88 -5.76 12.02
CA ILE A 27 -4.70 -6.17 13.42
C ILE A 27 -5.97 -6.82 13.97
N SER A 28 -7.05 -6.05 14.08
CA SER A 28 -8.33 -6.50 14.64
C SER A 28 -9.45 -6.56 13.61
N ASP A 29 -9.21 -6.06 12.41
CA ASP A 29 -10.12 -6.08 11.26
C ASP A 29 -9.34 -6.59 10.02
N PRO A 30 -9.89 -7.50 9.19
CA PRO A 30 -9.19 -7.99 8.01
C PRO A 30 -9.01 -6.92 6.92
N TYR A 31 -8.04 -7.13 6.04
CA TYR A 31 -7.90 -6.36 4.81
C TYR A 31 -8.31 -7.23 3.61
N ASP A 32 -9.31 -6.77 2.86
CA ASP A 32 -9.76 -7.45 1.65
C ASP A 32 -8.82 -7.10 0.49
N VAL A 33 -7.87 -8.00 0.21
CA VAL A 33 -6.89 -7.82 -0.86
C VAL A 33 -7.61 -7.83 -2.22
N PRO A 34 -7.35 -6.85 -3.11
CA PRO A 34 -7.93 -6.86 -4.45
C PRO A 34 -7.53 -8.13 -5.22
N GLU A 35 -8.53 -8.84 -5.77
CA GLU A 35 -8.31 -10.04 -6.59
C GLU A 35 -7.77 -9.69 -7.98
N THR A 36 -8.34 -8.68 -8.63
CA THR A 36 -7.99 -8.27 -10.00
C THR A 36 -7.63 -6.78 -10.09
N PRO A 37 -6.55 -6.32 -9.42
CA PRO A 37 -6.11 -4.94 -9.55
C PRO A 37 -5.50 -4.68 -10.93
N GLU A 38 -5.69 -3.48 -11.46
CA GLU A 38 -5.05 -3.06 -12.71
C GLU A 38 -3.51 -2.99 -12.57
N LEU A 39 -3.02 -2.71 -11.36
CA LEU A 39 -1.61 -2.66 -10.99
C LEU A 39 -1.43 -3.02 -9.51
N ARG A 40 -0.41 -3.82 -9.19
CA ARG A 40 0.05 -4.10 -7.82
C ARG A 40 1.49 -3.61 -7.66
N LEU A 41 1.77 -2.91 -6.56
CA LEU A 41 3.09 -2.33 -6.29
C LEU A 41 3.67 -2.89 -4.98
N GLU A 42 4.84 -3.54 -5.07
CA GLU A 42 5.57 -4.01 -3.89
C GLU A 42 6.51 -2.93 -3.36
N THR A 43 6.02 -2.20 -2.36
CA THR A 43 6.69 -1.02 -1.77
C THR A 43 7.72 -1.37 -0.69
N GLU A 44 7.99 -2.66 -0.46
CA GLU A 44 8.97 -3.11 0.52
C GLU A 44 10.41 -3.02 -0.02
N SER A 45 10.60 -3.29 -1.32
CA SER A 45 11.93 -3.41 -1.93
C SER A 45 12.16 -2.48 -3.14
N VAL A 46 11.20 -1.62 -3.46
CA VAL A 46 11.26 -0.69 -4.59
C VAL A 46 11.19 0.73 -4.05
N ASP A 47 12.01 1.63 -4.59
CA ASP A 47 11.95 3.04 -4.26
C ASP A 47 10.66 3.70 -4.77
N VAL A 48 10.35 4.85 -4.19
CA VAL A 48 9.10 5.57 -4.48
C VAL A 48 9.01 6.04 -5.93
N ASP A 49 10.13 6.46 -6.54
CA ASP A 49 10.15 6.99 -7.91
C ASP A 49 9.89 5.87 -8.91
N ASN A 50 10.48 4.69 -8.70
CA ASN A 50 10.21 3.50 -9.49
C ASN A 50 8.77 2.99 -9.33
N CYS A 51 8.18 3.08 -8.14
CA CYS A 51 6.75 2.76 -7.96
C CYS A 51 5.86 3.75 -8.73
N ALA A 52 6.16 5.06 -8.65
CA ALA A 52 5.43 6.08 -9.38
C ALA A 52 5.57 5.89 -10.90
N HIS A 53 6.76 5.53 -11.38
CA HIS A 53 7.00 5.24 -12.79
C HIS A 53 6.16 4.06 -13.30
N GLN A 54 6.02 2.99 -12.51
CA GLN A 54 5.14 1.86 -12.86
C GLN A 54 3.68 2.29 -13.01
N VAL A 55 3.20 3.23 -12.18
CA VAL A 55 1.85 3.79 -12.33
C VAL A 55 1.71 4.55 -13.64
N LEU A 56 2.69 5.40 -13.98
CA LEU A 56 2.67 6.16 -15.24
C LEU A 56 2.64 5.23 -16.45
N LEU A 57 3.53 4.23 -16.49
CA LEU A 57 3.57 3.22 -17.56
C LEU A 57 2.24 2.47 -17.67
N LYS A 58 1.59 2.14 -16.55
CA LYS A 58 0.28 1.50 -16.57
C LYS A 58 -0.77 2.41 -17.19
N LEU A 59 -0.83 3.68 -16.80
CA LEU A 59 -1.78 4.65 -17.34
C LEU A 59 -1.57 4.89 -18.84
N GLU A 60 -0.32 4.97 -19.29
CA GLU A 60 0.04 5.04 -20.71
C GLU A 60 -0.43 3.80 -21.47
N SER A 61 -0.18 2.59 -20.93
CA SER A 61 -0.61 1.33 -21.55
C SER A 61 -2.14 1.20 -21.68
N MET A 62 -2.88 1.87 -20.81
CA MET A 62 -4.34 1.95 -20.85
C MET A 62 -4.87 3.06 -21.76
N GLY A 63 -3.98 3.88 -22.33
CA GLY A 63 -4.33 5.03 -23.17
C GLY A 63 -4.98 6.18 -22.40
N LEU A 64 -4.79 6.23 -21.08
CA LEU A 64 -5.39 7.27 -20.20
C LEU A 64 -4.56 8.55 -20.18
N ILE A 65 -3.25 8.43 -20.44
CA ILE A 65 -2.32 9.54 -20.60
C ILE A 65 -1.47 9.30 -21.85
N ASN A 66 -0.96 10.38 -22.43
CA ASN A 66 0.01 10.28 -23.52
C ASN A 66 1.39 9.95 -22.94
N GLY A 67 2.10 9.02 -23.56
CA GLY A 67 3.54 8.88 -23.34
C GLY A 67 4.28 10.07 -23.93
N ASN A 68 5.36 10.50 -23.27
CA ASN A 68 6.28 11.49 -23.83
C ASN A 68 7.12 10.90 -24.98
#